data_AF-A0A6A5URC7-F1
#
_entry.id   AF-A0A6A5URC7-F1
#
_cell.length_a   1.000
_cell.length_b   1.000
_cell.length_c   1.000
_cell.angle_alpha   90.00
_cell.angle_beta   90.00
_cell.angle_gamma   90.00
#
_symmetry.space_group_name_H-M   'P 1'
#
loop_
_entity.id
_entity.type
_entity.pdbx_description
1 polymer ?
#
loop_
_entity_poly.entity_id
_entity_poly.type
_entity_poly.pdbx_seq_one_letter_code
_entity_poly.pdbx_strand_id
1 'polypeptide(L)'
;MPGVRKKRERDLTGQICPPGVSPNVTATIWEAEGTLLFHVEVQPEGVTIARREDDQRIHADALMALEDRLRAEIEACTETTYRFFIHVVKDGPAHLRGMW
;
A
#
# COMPACT_ATOMS: atom_id res chain seq x y z
N MET A 1 -42.26 4.83 -4.24
CA MET A 1 -41.38 5.03 -3.07
C MET A 1 -39.94 4.86 -3.54
N PRO A 2 -39.03 5.81 -3.27
CA PRO A 2 -37.66 5.72 -3.75
C PRO A 2 -36.93 4.59 -3.03
N GLY A 3 -36.31 3.69 -3.80
CA GLY A 3 -35.65 2.49 -3.29
C GLY A 3 -34.49 2.84 -2.35
N VAL A 4 -34.55 2.32 -1.12
CA VAL A 4 -33.45 2.37 -0.18
C VAL A 4 -32.27 1.64 -0.81
N ARG A 5 -31.25 2.38 -1.27
CA ARG A 5 -29.98 1.79 -1.68
C ARG A 5 -29.39 1.12 -0.43
N LYS A 6 -29.41 -0.22 -0.40
CA LYS A 6 -28.66 -1.01 0.58
C LYS A 6 -27.21 -0.52 0.54
N LYS A 7 -26.76 0.10 1.63
CA LYS A 7 -25.36 0.48 1.83
C LYS A 7 -24.58 -0.83 1.77
N ARG A 8 -23.89 -1.10 0.66
CA ARG A 8 -22.98 -2.24 0.58
C ARG A 8 -21.93 -2.00 1.66
N GLU A 9 -21.79 -2.94 2.59
CA GLU A 9 -20.59 -3.05 3.41
C GLU A 9 -19.43 -3.17 2.43
N ARG A 10 -18.66 -2.09 2.31
CA ARG A 10 -17.57 -1.96 1.34
C ARG A 10 -16.25 -2.53 1.88
N ASP A 11 -16.20 -2.81 3.18
CA ASP A 11 -15.09 -3.47 3.82
C ASP A 11 -15.53 -4.87 4.28
N LEU A 12 -14.90 -5.90 3.70
CA LEU A 12 -15.11 -7.30 4.05
C LEU A 12 -13.99 -7.83 4.97
N THR A 13 -12.97 -7.01 5.25
CA THR A 13 -11.79 -7.41 6.03
C THR A 13 -12.03 -7.32 7.54
N GLY A 14 -13.00 -6.50 7.96
CA GLY A 14 -13.27 -6.22 9.37
C GLY A 14 -12.21 -5.31 10.00
N GLN A 15 -11.38 -4.64 9.19
CA GLN A 15 -10.36 -3.72 9.68
C GLN A 15 -11.01 -2.43 10.16
N ILE A 16 -10.83 -2.13 11.44
CA ILE A 16 -11.31 -0.88 12.05
C ILE A 16 -10.15 0.09 12.11
N CYS A 17 -10.36 1.30 11.58
CA CYS A 17 -9.38 2.36 11.68
C CYS A 17 -9.07 2.68 13.16
N PRO A 18 -7.79 2.78 13.56
CA PRO A 18 -7.44 3.15 14.93
C PRO A 18 -8.04 4.50 15.36
N PRO A 19 -8.38 4.71 16.65
CA PRO A 19 -8.92 5.97 17.13
C PRO A 19 -7.98 7.16 16.84
N GLY A 20 -8.52 8.24 16.27
CA GLY A 20 -7.75 9.46 15.97
C GLY A 20 -6.96 9.43 14.65
N VAL A 21 -6.99 8.29 13.94
CA VAL A 21 -6.38 8.14 12.61
C VAL A 21 -7.44 8.35 11.54
N SER A 22 -7.07 9.04 10.47
CA SER A 22 -7.93 9.22 9.29
C SER A 22 -7.14 8.88 8.02
N PRO A 23 -7.24 7.66 7.49
CA PRO A 23 -6.52 7.30 6.29
C PRO A 23 -7.08 8.06 5.09
N ASN A 24 -6.21 8.71 4.33
CA ASN A 24 -6.55 9.34 3.06
C ASN A 24 -6.11 8.42 1.92
N VAL A 25 -7.01 8.17 0.96
CA VAL A 25 -6.72 7.31 -0.19
C VAL A 25 -6.72 8.16 -1.46
N THR A 26 -5.58 8.21 -2.14
CA THR A 26 -5.42 8.88 -3.43
C THR A 26 -5.11 7.84 -4.51
N ALA A 27 -5.81 7.89 -5.64
CA ALA A 27 -5.55 7.01 -6.78
C ALA A 27 -4.78 7.76 -7.88
N THR A 28 -3.71 7.16 -8.39
CA THR A 28 -2.86 7.74 -9.45
C THR A 28 -2.54 6.69 -10.51
N ILE A 29 -2.38 7.11 -11.77
CA ILE A 29 -1.94 6.20 -12.84
C ILE A 29 -0.41 6.16 -12.83
N TRP A 30 0.14 4.95 -12.76
CA TRP A 30 1.55 4.72 -12.98
C TRP A 30 1.79 4.35 -14.45
N GLU A 31 2.01 5.36 -15.28
CA GLU A 31 2.12 5.18 -16.73
C GLU A 31 3.28 4.26 -17.15
N ALA A 32 4.42 4.34 -16.48
CA ALA A 32 5.61 3.53 -16.82
C ALA A 32 5.35 2.02 -16.70
N GLU A 33 4.53 1.62 -15.73
CA GLU A 33 4.17 0.24 -15.44
C GLU A 33 2.76 -0.12 -15.96
N GLY A 34 2.02 0.86 -16.47
CA GLY A 34 0.67 0.69 -17.00
C GLY A 34 -0.38 0.29 -15.97
N THR A 35 -0.18 0.62 -14.69
CA THR A 35 -1.07 0.21 -13.59
C THR A 35 -1.66 1.39 -12.83
N LEU A 36 -2.73 1.16 -12.05
CA LEU A 36 -3.27 2.13 -11.10
C LEU A 36 -2.62 1.89 -9.72
N LEU A 37 -2.22 2.98 -9.07
CA LEU A 37 -1.73 2.99 -7.70
C LEU A 37 -2.78 3.57 -6.76
N PHE A 38 -2.93 2.93 -5.61
CA PHE A 38 -3.65 3.45 -4.46
C PHE A 38 -2.64 3.84 -3.38
N HIS A 39 -2.51 5.15 -3.16
CA HIS A 39 -1.72 5.72 -2.08
C HIS A 39 -2.60 5.83 -0.85
N VAL A 40 -2.18 5.21 0.24
CA VAL A 40 -2.82 5.31 1.55
C VAL A 40 -1.91 6.14 2.43
N GLU A 41 -2.34 7.36 2.72
CA GLU A 41 -1.70 8.23 3.68
C GLU A 41 -2.34 8.02 5.06
N VAL A 42 -1.53 7.71 6.06
CA VAL A 42 -1.96 7.57 7.46
C VAL A 42 -1.59 8.84 8.21
N GLN A 43 -2.61 9.52 8.74
CA GLN A 43 -2.47 10.72 9.57
C GLN A 43 -2.62 10.37 11.05
N PRO A 44 -1.90 11.05 11.97
CA PRO A 44 -1.10 12.27 11.78
C PRO A 44 0.36 12.06 11.32
N GLU A 45 0.84 10.83 11.20
CA GLU A 45 2.25 10.53 10.94
C GLU A 45 2.72 10.92 9.52
N GLY A 46 1.79 11.17 8.59
CA GLY A 46 2.07 11.62 7.22
C GLY A 46 2.66 10.53 6.32
N VAL A 47 2.43 9.28 6.70
CA VAL A 47 3.05 8.11 6.09
C VAL A 47 2.24 7.69 4.89
N THR A 48 2.86 7.57 3.72
CA THR A 48 2.18 7.14 2.50
C THR A 48 2.70 5.79 2.02
N ILE A 49 1.81 4.80 1.93
CA ILE A 49 2.09 3.49 1.33
C ILE A 49 1.32 3.37 0.01
N ALA A 50 1.99 2.90 -1.04
CA ALA A 50 1.35 2.66 -2.33
C ALA A 50 1.07 1.17 -2.55
N ARG A 51 -0.10 0.86 -3.11
CA ARG A 51 -0.49 -0.49 -3.58
C ARG A 51 -0.89 -0.45 -5.04
N ARG A 52 -0.38 -1.39 -5.85
CA ARG A 52 -0.76 -1.54 -7.26
C ARG A 52 -2.08 -2.29 -7.42
N GLU A 53 -2.81 -2.02 -8.49
CA GLU A 53 -4.11 -2.65 -8.77
C GLU A 53 -4.00 -3.99 -9.51
N ASP A 54 -3.01 -4.12 -10.38
CA ASP A 54 -2.84 -5.28 -11.27
C ASP A 54 -2.47 -6.58 -10.53
N ASP A 55 -1.61 -6.50 -9.52
CA ASP A 55 -1.10 -7.66 -8.79
C ASP A 55 -1.21 -7.54 -7.26
N GLN A 56 -1.81 -6.44 -6.79
CA GLN A 56 -2.00 -6.14 -5.38
C GLN A 56 -0.70 -5.99 -4.57
N ARG A 57 0.46 -5.84 -5.23
CA ARG A 57 1.76 -5.61 -4.57
C ARG A 57 1.81 -4.26 -3.86
N ILE A 58 2.60 -4.20 -2.78
CA ILE A 58 2.75 -3.02 -1.92
C ILE A 58 4.20 -2.56 -1.95
N HIS A 59 4.43 -1.25 -1.88
CA HIS A 59 5.78 -0.71 -1.88
C HIS A 59 6.49 -0.98 -0.54
N ALA A 60 7.26 -2.06 -0.49
CA ALA A 60 7.90 -2.58 0.73
C ALA A 60 8.96 -1.61 1.28
N ASP A 61 9.67 -0.88 0.43
CA ASP A 61 10.65 0.12 0.87
C ASP A 61 9.99 1.24 1.70
N ALA A 62 8.77 1.64 1.33
CA ALA A 62 8.00 2.60 2.11
C ALA A 62 7.60 2.05 3.49
N LEU A 63 7.38 0.74 3.61
CA LEU A 63 7.14 0.08 4.90
C LEU A 63 8.41 -0.02 5.75
N MET A 64 9.57 -0.28 5.15
CA MET A 64 10.84 -0.34 5.89
C MET A 64 11.30 1.03 6.40
N ALA A 65 10.82 2.13 5.80
CA ALA A 65 11.09 3.48 6.26
C ALA A 65 10.29 3.87 7.52
N LEU A 66 9.23 3.13 7.86
CA LEU A 66 8.31 3.44 8.97
C LEU A 66 8.86 3.10 10.35
N GLU A 67 9.61 2.01 10.48
CA GLU A 67 10.08 1.57 11.79
C GLU A 67 11.28 0.62 11.65
N ASP A 68 12.41 0.93 12.29
CA ASP A 68 13.59 0.04 12.28
C ASP A 68 13.30 -1.34 12.89
N ARG A 69 12.26 -1.44 13.74
CA ARG A 69 11.81 -2.70 14.32
C ARG A 69 11.18 -3.63 13.29
N LEU A 70 10.46 -3.08 12.32
CA LEU A 70 9.81 -3.83 11.24
C LEU A 70 10.78 -4.11 10.09
N ARG A 71 11.84 -3.32 9.93
CA ARG A 71 12.88 -3.53 8.92
C ARG A 71 13.47 -4.94 8.99
N ALA A 72 13.92 -5.38 10.18
CA ALA A 72 14.52 -6.70 10.35
C ALA A 72 13.53 -7.85 10.08
N GLU A 73 12.26 -7.69 10.48
CA GLU A 73 11.21 -8.68 10.23
C GLU A 73 10.81 -8.75 8.74
N ILE A 74 10.74 -7.59 8.06
CA ILE A 74 10.46 -7.47 6.62
C ILE A 74 11.64 -8.02 5.81
N GLU A 75 12.88 -7.66 6.14
CA GLU A 75 14.09 -8.20 5.50
C GLU A 75 14.17 -9.72 5.67
N ALA A 76 13.89 -10.25 6.87
CA ALA A 76 13.85 -11.68 7.12
C ALA A 76 12.76 -12.38 6.29
N CYS A 77 11.56 -11.81 6.19
CA CYS A 77 10.45 -12.34 5.38
C CYS A 77 10.77 -12.32 3.87
N THR A 78 11.41 -11.24 3.43
CA THR A 78 11.90 -11.01 2.07
C THR A 78 12.98 -12.02 1.69
N GLU A 79 13.93 -12.29 2.59
CA GLU A 79 15.05 -13.19 2.36
C GLU A 79 14.62 -14.67 2.36
N THR A 80 13.65 -15.05 3.20
CA THR A 80 13.25 -16.45 3.40
C THR A 80 12.03 -16.92 2.62
N THR A 81 11.03 -16.06 2.38
CA THR A 81 9.70 -16.50 1.91
C THR A 81 9.23 -15.80 0.63
N TYR A 82 9.60 -14.53 0.43
CA TYR A 82 9.08 -13.71 -0.68
C TYR A 82 10.09 -13.41 -1.80
N ARG A 83 11.30 -14.00 -1.77
CA ARG A 83 12.37 -13.71 -2.74
C ARG A 83 11.97 -13.89 -4.22
N PHE A 84 11.01 -14.76 -4.52
CA PHE A 84 10.48 -14.99 -5.87
C PHE A 84 9.31 -14.06 -6.26
N PHE A 85 8.75 -13.32 -5.31
CA PHE A 85 7.56 -12.48 -5.51
C PHE A 85 7.85 -10.99 -5.51
N ILE A 86 9.06 -10.58 -5.12
CA ILE A 86 9.49 -9.18 -5.10
C ILE A 86 9.77 -8.69 -6.53
N HIS A 87 9.13 -7.60 -6.88
CA HIS A 87 9.36 -6.86 -8.11
C HIS A 87 10.20 -5.62 -7.79
N VAL A 88 11.46 -5.60 -8.23
CA VAL A 88 12.35 -4.46 -7.99
C VAL A 88 12.23 -3.46 -9.13
N VAL A 89 11.74 -2.27 -8.79
CA VAL A 89 11.59 -1.15 -9.71
C VAL A 89 12.81 -0.24 -9.60
N LYS A 90 13.63 -0.21 -10.65
CA LYS A 90 14.87 0.59 -10.69
C LYS A 90 14.70 1.92 -11.40
N ASP A 91 13.80 1.98 -12.36
CA ASP A 91 13.53 3.14 -13.21
C ASP A 91 12.16 3.75 -12.88
N GLY A 92 12.03 5.07 -13.01
CA GLY A 92 10.78 5.79 -12.72
C GLY A 92 10.90 6.83 -11.58
N PRO A 93 9.77 7.41 -11.15
CA PRO A 93 9.74 8.44 -10.10
C PRO A 93 10.39 7.94 -8.81
N ALA A 94 11.19 8.79 -8.17
CA ALA A 94 12.01 8.39 -7.02
C ALA A 94 11.21 7.74 -5.88
N HIS A 95 9.97 8.18 -5.65
CA HIS A 95 9.06 7.67 -4.61
C HIS A 95 8.35 6.36 -4.98
N LEU A 96 8.53 5.85 -6.21
CA LEU A 96 8.00 4.57 -6.67
C LEU A 96 9.10 3.54 -6.96
N ARG A 97 10.38 3.94 -6.87
CA ARG A 97 11.50 3.01 -6.99
C ARG A 97 11.63 2.18 -5.72
N GLY A 98 12.13 0.96 -5.84
CA GLY A 98 12.36 0.07 -4.71
C GLY A 98 11.71 -1.29 -4.87
N MET A 99 11.53 -1.98 -3.75
CA MET A 99 10.93 -3.30 -3.70
C MET A 99 9.40 -3.19 -3.62
N TRP A 100 8.72 -3.88 -4.54
CA TRP A 100 7.27 -4.04 -4.59
C TRP A 100 6.86 -5.50 -4.44
#